data_AF-A0A392Q0Q9-F1
#
_entry.id   AF-A0A392Q0Q9-F1
#
_cell.length_a   1.000
_cell.length_b   1.000
_cell.length_c   1.000
_cell.angle_alpha   90.00
_cell.angle_beta   90.00
_cell.angle_gamma   90.00
#
_symmetry.space_group_name_H-M   'P 1'
#
loop_
_entity.id
_entity.type
_entity.pdbx_description
1 polymer ?
#
loop_
_entity_poly.entity_id
_entity_poly.type
_entity_poly.pdbx_seq_one_letter_code
_entity_poly.pdbx_strand_id
1 'polypeptide(L)'
;HLVDALTKETCSGKADVPNRNSCLTRLLHESLGGNAKLSVICSIYPDIKNNGETLRTLRFGQRVRSIRNEPVINEIKEDDVNDLSDQIRQLKNLLEQRLMFVAQMGIKTDISMYRMYGKA
;
A
#
# COMPACT_ATOMS: atom_id res chain seq x y z
N HIS A 1 -14.94 11.40 -2.41
CA HIS A 1 -15.09 10.02 -1.92
C HIS A 1 -13.96 9.59 -0.97
N LEU A 2 -12.70 9.47 -1.40
CA LEU A 2 -11.61 9.01 -0.52
C LEU A 2 -11.24 10.01 0.57
N VAL A 3 -10.99 11.28 0.21
CA VAL A 3 -10.69 12.33 1.20
C VAL A 3 -11.83 12.51 2.19
N ASP A 4 -13.08 12.36 1.74
CA ASP A 4 -14.26 12.44 2.60
C ASP A 4 -14.38 11.23 3.54
N ALA A 5 -13.96 10.05 3.07
CA ALA A 5 -13.90 8.83 3.88
C ALA A 5 -12.79 8.89 4.94
N LEU A 6 -11.65 9.51 4.61
CA LEU A 6 -10.54 9.71 5.54
C LEU A 6 -10.77 10.84 6.55
N THR A 7 -11.67 11.78 6.26
CA THR A 7 -11.97 12.91 7.16
C THR A 7 -13.14 12.68 8.08
N LYS A 8 -14.09 11.82 7.70
CA LYS A 8 -15.05 11.29 8.67
C LYS A 8 -14.29 10.35 9.58
N GLU A 9 -14.15 10.71 10.85
CA GLU A 9 -13.60 9.86 11.89
C GLU A 9 -14.26 8.47 11.82
N THR A 10 -13.62 7.52 11.15
CA THR A 10 -14.02 6.13 11.21
C THR A 10 -13.55 5.62 12.56
N CYS A 11 -14.51 5.63 13.49
CA CYS A 11 -14.44 4.99 14.78
C CYS A 11 -13.73 3.63 14.68
N SER A 12 -12.73 3.44 15.53
CA SER A 12 -12.24 2.14 16.01
C SER A 12 -11.92 1.09 14.93
N GLY A 13 -10.65 1.05 14.54
CA GLY A 13 -10.02 -0.15 14.00
C GLY A 13 -9.92 -0.13 12.47
N LYS A 14 -8.71 0.19 11.98
CA LYS A 14 -8.21 -0.10 10.62
C LYS A 14 -9.31 -0.25 9.57
N ALA A 15 -10.09 0.80 9.37
CA ALA A 15 -11.07 0.81 8.29
C ALA A 15 -10.25 0.67 7.00
N ASP A 16 -10.50 -0.40 6.25
CA ASP A 16 -9.90 -0.68 4.95
C ASP A 16 -10.31 0.45 4.01
N VAL A 17 -9.54 1.55 4.03
CA VAL A 17 -9.78 2.71 3.19
C VAL A 17 -9.68 2.19 1.77
N PRO A 18 -10.73 2.34 0.93
CA PRO A 18 -10.73 1.80 -0.42
C PRO A 18 -9.80 2.62 -1.32
N ASN A 19 -8.50 2.49 -1.10
CA ASN A 19 -7.41 3.08 -1.86
C ASN A 19 -7.20 2.35 -3.21
N ARG A 20 -8.09 1.39 -3.53
CA ARG A 20 -8.07 0.57 -4.75
C ARG A 20 -8.89 1.13 -5.91
N ASN A 21 -9.59 2.24 -5.72
CA ASN A 21 -10.48 2.77 -6.75
C ASN A 21 -9.72 3.39 -7.95
N SER A 22 -8.45 3.74 -7.78
CA SER A 22 -7.59 4.23 -8.86
C SER A 22 -6.12 3.89 -8.61
N CYS A 23 -5.33 3.79 -9.68
CA CYS A 23 -3.87 3.59 -9.58
C CYS A 23 -3.20 4.75 -8.81
N LEU A 24 -3.68 5.99 -9.03
CA LEU A 24 -3.15 7.19 -8.36
C LEU A 24 -3.35 7.14 -6.84
N THR A 25 -4.56 6.82 -6.38
CA THR A 25 -4.85 6.72 -4.94
C THR A 25 -4.13 5.56 -4.27
N ARG A 26 -3.71 4.56 -5.05
CA ARG A 26 -2.88 3.44 -4.59
C ARG A 26 -1.45 3.88 -4.31
N LEU A 27 -0.89 4.72 -5.20
CA LEU A 27 0.43 5.32 -4.99
C LEU A 27 0.42 6.33 -3.84
N LEU A 28 -0.69 7.06 -3.67
CA LEU A 28 -0.86 8.07 -2.62
C LEU A 28 -1.40 7.50 -1.29
N HIS A 29 -1.49 6.18 -1.15
CA HIS A 29 -2.02 5.54 0.06
C HIS A 29 -1.24 5.96 1.30
N GLU A 30 0.09 5.90 1.27
CA GLU A 30 0.93 6.29 2.41
C GLU A 30 0.85 7.80 2.69
N SER A 31 0.62 8.59 1.64
CA SER A 31 0.47 10.03 1.72
C SER A 31 -0.83 10.47 2.39
N LEU A 32 -1.90 9.67 2.37
CA LEU A 32 -3.22 10.02 2.87
C LEU A 32 -3.63 9.10 4.03
N GLY A 33 -3.22 9.45 5.24
CA GLY A 33 -3.52 8.70 6.48
C GLY A 33 -2.49 7.63 6.82
N GLY A 34 -1.28 7.69 6.25
CA GLY A 34 -0.21 6.71 6.45
C GLY A 34 1.14 7.31 6.86
N ASN A 35 2.21 6.60 6.54
CA ASN A 35 3.57 6.99 6.86
C ASN A 35 4.16 7.97 5.82
N ALA A 36 3.72 9.22 5.83
CA ALA A 36 4.34 10.27 5.05
C ALA A 36 4.04 11.68 5.59
N LYS A 37 4.92 12.63 5.29
CA LYS A 37 4.63 14.06 5.45
C LYS A 37 3.96 14.57 4.17
N LEU A 38 2.68 14.92 4.28
CA LEU A 38 1.88 15.38 3.13
C LEU A 38 1.74 16.91 3.14
N SER A 39 2.01 17.53 1.99
CA SER A 39 1.65 18.91 1.67
C SER A 39 0.86 18.93 0.36
N VAL A 40 -0.28 19.64 0.33
CA VAL A 40 -1.13 19.76 -0.85
C VAL A 40 -1.26 21.22 -1.26
N ILE A 41 -1.00 21.49 -2.54
CA ILE A 41 -1.12 22.83 -3.13
C ILE A 41 -2.44 22.88 -3.90
N CYS A 42 -3.28 23.84 -3.53
CA CYS A 42 -4.59 24.07 -4.15
C CYS A 42 -4.51 25.25 -5.11
N SER A 43 -4.46 24.97 -6.42
CA SER A 43 -4.46 26.00 -7.45
C SER A 43 -5.89 26.48 -7.74
N ILE A 44 -6.11 27.79 -7.67
CA ILE A 44 -7.43 28.42 -7.90
C ILE A 44 -7.31 29.58 -8.90
N TYR A 45 -8.42 29.89 -9.57
CA TYR A 45 -8.50 31.00 -10.52
C TYR A 45 -9.48 32.08 -10.01
N PRO A 46 -9.08 33.37 -9.97
CA PRO A 46 -9.86 34.43 -9.35
C PRO A 46 -10.91 35.04 -10.30
N ASP A 47 -11.77 34.21 -10.91
CA ASP A 47 -12.89 34.67 -11.74
C ASP A 47 -14.24 34.20 -11.18
N ILE A 48 -15.24 35.07 -11.27
CA ILE A 48 -16.59 34.86 -10.74
C ILE A 48 -17.28 33.67 -11.41
N LYS A 49 -17.00 33.44 -12.69
CA LYS A 49 -17.55 32.30 -13.45
C LYS A 49 -17.10 30.96 -12.87
N ASN A 50 -15.93 30.92 -12.24
CA ASN A 50 -15.32 29.72 -11.68
C ASN A 50 -15.44 29.64 -10.15
N ASN A 51 -16.19 30.54 -9.51
CA ASN A 51 -16.37 30.57 -8.05
C ASN A 51 -16.83 29.23 -7.47
N GLY A 52 -17.69 28.48 -8.19
CA GLY A 52 -18.14 27.16 -7.79
C GLY A 52 -17.00 26.14 -7.69
N GLU A 53 -16.10 26.11 -8.68
CA GLU A 53 -14.95 25.20 -8.68
C GLU A 53 -13.88 25.63 -7.67
N THR A 54 -13.62 26.93 -7.56
CA THR A 54 -12.73 27.50 -6.55
C THR A 54 -13.18 27.07 -5.14
N LEU A 55 -14.49 27.14 -4.85
CA LEU A 55 -15.02 26.69 -3.57
C LEU A 55 -14.84 25.18 -3.36
N ARG A 56 -15.04 24.35 -4.41
CA ARG A 56 -14.80 22.91 -4.34
C ARG A 56 -13.35 22.58 -4.02
N THR A 57 -12.40 23.26 -4.67
CA THR A 57 -10.95 23.09 -4.44
C THR A 57 -10.57 23.51 -3.02
N LEU A 58 -11.06 24.64 -2.52
CA LEU A 58 -10.79 25.10 -1.15
C LEU A 58 -11.38 24.15 -0.10
N ARG A 59 -12.60 23.67 -0.30
CA ARG A 59 -13.22 22.68 0.60
C ARG A 59 -12.50 21.35 0.56
N PHE A 60 -11.98 20.94 -0.60
CA PHE A 60 -11.11 19.77 -0.71
C PHE A 60 -9.84 19.95 0.12
N GLY A 61 -9.13 21.07 -0.04
CA GLY A 61 -7.92 21.38 0.73
C GLY A 61 -8.19 21.42 2.25
N GLN A 62 -9.32 22.00 2.67
CA GLN A 62 -9.73 22.00 4.07
C GLN A 62 -9.91 20.58 4.62
N ARG A 63 -10.49 19.66 3.85
CA ARG A 63 -10.65 18.26 4.25
C ARG A 63 -9.31 17.54 4.28
N VAL A 64 -8.48 17.70 3.25
CA VAL A 64 -7.14 17.08 3.24
C VAL A 64 -6.32 17.50 4.46
N ARG A 65 -6.42 18.77 4.87
CA ARG A 65 -5.75 19.29 6.07
C ARG A 65 -6.17 18.57 7.37
N SER A 66 -7.40 18.07 7.47
CA SER A 66 -7.86 17.33 8.65
C SER A 66 -7.42 15.86 8.70
N ILE A 67 -6.83 15.33 7.63
CA ILE A 67 -6.28 13.98 7.63
C ILE A 67 -5.02 13.97 8.48
N ARG A 68 -4.94 13.04 9.45
CA ARG A 68 -3.77 12.85 10.30
C ARG A 68 -2.89 11.76 9.71
N ASN A 69 -1.63 12.11 9.44
CA ASN A 69 -0.59 11.17 9.07
C ASN A 69 0.36 10.96 10.25
N GLU A 70 0.88 9.74 10.39
CA GLU A 70 1.84 9.37 11.43
C GLU A 70 3.17 8.98 10.74
N PRO A 71 4.02 9.96 10.38
CA PRO A 71 5.28 9.68 9.72
C PRO A 71 6.27 9.05 10.69
N VAL A 72 6.78 7.87 10.33
CA VAL A 72 7.78 7.08 11.06
C VAL A 72 9.02 6.95 10.19
N ILE A 73 10.19 7.05 10.82
CA ILE A 73 11.47 6.83 10.13
C ILE A 73 11.59 5.33 9.82
N ASN A 74 11.60 5.00 8.53
CA ASN A 74 11.77 3.64 8.05
C ASN A 74 13.26 3.29 8.01
N GLU A 75 13.86 3.06 9.17
CA GLU A 75 15.22 2.54 9.27
C GLU A 75 15.20 1.02 9.11
N ILE A 76 16.05 0.50 8.22
CA ILE A 76 16.22 -0.94 8.03
C ILE A 76 17.46 -1.35 8.81
N LYS A 77 17.29 -2.21 9.81
CA LYS A 77 18.40 -2.77 10.59
C LYS A 77 18.88 -4.08 9.96
N GLU A 78 20.12 -4.47 10.24
CA GLU A 78 20.67 -5.75 9.80
C GLU A 78 19.83 -6.93 10.31
N ASP A 79 19.27 -6.80 11.52
CA ASP A 79 18.37 -7.79 12.11
C ASP A 79 17.08 -8.00 11.29
N ASP A 80 16.48 -6.91 10.75
CA ASP A 80 15.27 -7.00 9.92
C ASP A 80 15.54 -7.76 8.60
N VAL A 81 16.73 -7.58 8.02
CA VAL A 81 17.16 -8.26 6.80
C VAL A 81 17.41 -9.74 7.05
N ASN A 82 17.96 -10.07 8.22
CA ASN A 82 18.19 -11.44 8.65
C ASN A 82 16.88 -12.18 8.88
N ASP A 83 15.93 -11.55 9.58
CA ASP A 83 14.59 -12.10 9.81
C ASP A 83 13.85 -12.37 8.49
N LEU A 84 13.93 -11.43 7.54
CA LEU A 84 13.31 -11.62 6.23
C LEU A 84 13.99 -12.74 5.43
N SER A 85 15.32 -12.84 5.51
CA SER A 85 16.09 -13.90 4.86
C SER A 85 15.76 -15.28 5.44
N ASP A 86 15.54 -15.37 6.74
CA ASP A 86 15.17 -16.62 7.41
C ASP A 86 13.72 -17.02 7.10
N GLN A 87 12.79 -16.07 7.01
CA GLN A 87 11.44 -16.33 6.51
C GLN A 87 11.46 -16.86 5.07
N ILE A 88 12.29 -16.26 4.19
CA ILE A 88 12.46 -16.75 2.81
C ILE A 88 13.01 -18.18 2.80
N ARG A 89 13.98 -18.51 3.66
CA ARG A 89 14.52 -19.87 3.79
C ARG A 89 13.46 -20.86 4.28
N GLN A 90 12.71 -20.52 5.32
CA GLN A 90 11.65 -21.37 5.85
C GLN A 90 10.57 -21.65 4.81
N LEU A 91 10.14 -20.61 4.07
CA LEU A 91 9.14 -20.75 3.01
C LEU A 91 9.66 -21.62 1.86
N LYS A 92 10.93 -21.47 1.46
CA LYS A 92 11.56 -22.34 0.46
C LYS A 92 11.58 -23.81 0.91
N ASN A 93 11.98 -24.06 2.16
CA ASN A 93 12.00 -25.42 2.71
C ASN A 93 10.59 -26.04 2.77
N LEU A 94 9.57 -25.27 3.14
CA LEU A 94 8.19 -25.75 3.17
C LEU A 94 7.67 -26.08 1.76
N LEU A 95 8.02 -25.26 0.77
CA LEU A 95 7.68 -25.52 -0.63
C LEU A 95 8.36 -26.80 -1.13
N GLU A 96 9.64 -27.01 -0.82
CA GLU A 96 10.37 -28.23 -1.18
C GLU A 96 9.75 -29.48 -0.52
N GLN A 97 9.44 -29.42 0.77
CA GLN A 97 8.77 -30.52 1.48
C GLN A 97 7.39 -30.84 0.89
N ARG A 98 6.58 -29.82 0.58
CA ARG A 98 5.29 -30.03 -0.09
C ARG A 98 5.45 -30.59 -1.51
N LEU A 99 6.48 -30.16 -2.25
CA LEU A 99 6.77 -30.69 -3.57
C LEU A 99 7.13 -32.18 -3.50
N MET A 100 7.95 -32.58 -2.52
CA MET A 100 8.29 -33.98 -2.29
C MET A 100 7.06 -34.82 -1.93
N PHE A 101 6.16 -34.29 -1.09
CA PHE A 101 4.91 -34.95 -0.74
C PHE A 101 3.99 -35.16 -1.97
N VAL A 102 3.84 -34.15 -2.83
CA VAL A 102 3.04 -34.25 -4.07
C VAL A 102 3.67 -35.20 -5.08
N ALA A 103 4.99 -35.20 -5.23
CA ALA A 103 5.71 -36.14 -6.07
C ALA A 103 5.51 -37.59 -5.59
N GLN A 104 5.48 -37.82 -4.28
CA GLN A 104 5.25 -39.12 -3.67
C GLN A 104 3.79 -39.61 -3.79
N MET A 105 2.85 -38.68 -3.99
CA MET A 105 1.45 -38.98 -4.33
C MET A 105 1.23 -39.32 -5.83
N GLY A 106 2.29 -39.38 -6.64
CA GLY A 106 2.20 -39.79 -8.05
C GLY A 106 1.60 -38.74 -8.99
N ILE A 107 1.39 -37.51 -8.51
CA ILE A 107 0.97 -36.38 -9.34
C ILE A 107 2.22 -35.87 -10.05
N LYS A 108 2.26 -35.97 -11.39
CA LYS A 108 3.35 -35.43 -12.21
C LYS A 108 3.41 -33.91 -12.08
N THR A 109 4.19 -33.39 -11.14
CA THR A 109 4.57 -31.98 -11.10
C THR A 109 5.77 -31.78 -12.02
N ASP A 110 5.62 -30.89 -13.01
CA ASP A 110 6.68 -30.54 -13.95
C ASP A 110 7.78 -29.72 -13.24
N ILE A 111 8.64 -30.41 -12.50
CA ILE A 111 9.77 -29.86 -11.72
C ILE A 111 10.76 -29.10 -12.62
N SER A 112 10.74 -29.36 -13.93
CA SER A 112 11.54 -28.71 -14.97
C SER A 112 11.35 -27.19 -15.02
N MET A 113 10.15 -26.69 -14.69
CA MET A 113 9.85 -25.27 -14.77
C MET A 113 10.56 -24.44 -13.69
N TYR A 114 10.61 -24.95 -12.45
CA TYR A 114 11.17 -24.20 -11.31
C TYR A 114 12.71 -24.14 -11.33
N ARG A 115 13.38 -25.12 -11.95
CA ARG A 115 14.84 -25.12 -12.11
C ARG A 115 15.35 -24.01 -13.02
N MET A 116 14.52 -23.52 -13.94
CA MET A 116 14.82 -22.39 -14.82
C MET A 116 14.77 -21.04 -14.09
N TYR A 117 13.90 -20.88 -13.08
CA TYR A 117 13.70 -19.58 -12.40
C TYR A 117 14.70 -19.29 -11.26
N GLY A 118 15.59 -20.23 -10.91
CA GLY A 118 16.58 -20.07 -9.83
C GLY A 118 18.01 -19.77 -10.25
N LYS A 119 18.27 -19.58 -11.56
CA LYS A 119 19.58 -19.17 -12.12
C LYS A 119 19.43 -17.86 -12.87
N ALA A 120 19.42 -16.76 -12.14
CA ALA A 120 19.71 -15.42 -12.64
C ALA A 120 20.33 -14.61 -11.50
#